data_AF-A0A4Y7QBB9-F1
#
_entry.id   AF-A0A4Y7QBB9-F1
#
_cell.length_a   1.000
_cell.length_b   1.000
_cell.length_c   1.000
_cell.angle_alpha   90.00
_cell.angle_beta   90.00
_cell.angle_gamma   90.00
#
_symmetry.space_group_name_H-M   'P 1'
#
loop_
_entity.id
_entity.type
_entity.pdbx_description
1 polymer ?
#
loop_
_entity_poly.entity_id
_entity_poly.type
_entity_poly.pdbx_seq_one_letter_code
_entity_poly.pdbx_strand_id
1 'polypeptide(L)'
;MVTHISAREAPWDGHNARLSFVGRRVLETYLNLFLHSVPRSELPSGFEPDYVFIAHRALHTPVLGEYVGTQWRLRDIMQWTPARGFEETARVEERRQLPDTRLLSKNVGFYKVQGIAVEGIIGGIFHQFGGTVAHRVFHTRLLPHILCPGSPVGLPDHYHDFVNKVLLKMGGSEALLSGSNTRTSRTPKLADGVSAAVEAS
;
A
#
# COMPACT_ATOMS: atom_id res chain seq x y z
N MET A 1 7.94 13.25 1.30
CA MET A 1 9.32 13.16 0.79
C MET A 1 9.59 11.73 0.37
N VAL A 2 9.93 11.48 -0.91
CA VAL A 2 10.17 10.14 -1.48
C VAL A 2 11.63 10.02 -1.92
N THR A 3 12.54 10.53 -1.07
CA THR A 3 13.98 10.58 -1.33
C THR A 3 14.67 9.55 -0.46
N HIS A 4 15.37 8.61 -1.10
CA HIS A 4 16.15 7.59 -0.41
C HIS A 4 17.53 8.15 -0.01
N ILE A 5 18.15 7.60 1.04
CA ILE A 5 19.47 8.05 1.54
C ILE A 5 20.59 7.92 0.49
N SER A 6 20.42 7.05 -0.51
CA SER A 6 21.39 6.91 -1.60
C SER A 6 21.26 7.99 -2.67
N ALA A 7 20.21 8.81 -2.66
CA ALA A 7 20.06 9.89 -3.63
C ALA A 7 21.19 10.92 -3.46
N ARG A 8 21.71 11.43 -4.58
CA ARG A 8 22.76 12.46 -4.59
C ARG A 8 22.41 13.68 -3.73
N GLU A 9 21.16 14.12 -3.80
CA GLU A 9 20.68 15.32 -3.10
C GLU A 9 20.28 15.08 -1.63
N ALA A 10 20.27 13.81 -1.16
CA ALA A 10 19.84 13.44 0.18
C ALA A 10 20.55 14.19 1.34
N PRO A 11 21.85 14.55 1.25
CA PRO A 11 22.52 15.32 2.30
C PRO A 11 21.94 16.74 2.50
N TRP A 12 21.34 17.34 1.47
CA TRP A 12 20.87 18.72 1.49
C TRP A 12 19.35 18.81 1.61
N ASP A 13 18.63 17.98 0.87
CA ASP A 13 17.16 17.98 0.81
C ASP A 13 16.51 17.11 1.89
N GLY A 14 17.32 16.34 2.62
CA GLY A 14 16.87 15.31 3.56
C GLY A 14 16.47 14.01 2.88
N HIS A 15 16.20 12.99 3.70
CA HIS A 15 15.82 11.66 3.22
C HIS A 15 14.73 11.04 4.09
N ASN A 16 14.08 10.01 3.57
CA ASN A 16 12.90 9.41 4.19
C ASN A 16 13.16 8.48 5.39
N ALA A 17 14.40 8.30 5.86
CA ALA A 17 14.73 7.23 6.81
C ALA A 17 13.93 7.31 8.13
N ARG A 18 13.75 8.53 8.68
CA ARG A 18 12.94 8.72 9.90
C ARG A 18 11.48 8.35 9.66
N LEU A 19 10.92 8.74 8.52
CA LEU A 19 9.55 8.40 8.17
C LEU A 19 9.40 6.89 7.92
N SER A 20 10.36 6.26 7.24
CA SER A 20 10.34 4.81 6.99
C SER A 20 10.43 4.01 8.29
N PHE A 21 11.23 4.48 9.25
CA PHE A 21 11.32 3.87 10.57
C PHE A 21 9.98 3.90 11.33
N VAL A 22 9.25 5.02 11.26
CA VAL A 22 7.90 5.15 11.83
C VAL A 22 6.93 4.26 11.07
N GLY A 23 6.94 4.34 9.73
CA GLY A 23 6.03 3.60 8.88
C GLY A 23 6.13 2.09 9.06
N ARG A 24 7.34 1.54 9.23
CA ARG A 24 7.52 0.10 9.51
C ARG A 24 6.76 -0.34 10.76
N ARG A 25 6.84 0.44 11.85
CA ARG A 25 6.10 0.16 13.10
C ARG A 25 4.60 0.29 12.93
N VAL A 26 4.17 1.30 12.18
CA VAL A 26 2.75 1.52 11.88
C VAL A 26 2.18 0.33 11.10
N LEU A 27 2.87 -0.13 10.06
CA LEU A 27 2.47 -1.29 9.26
C LEU A 27 2.43 -2.56 10.09
N GLU A 28 3.48 -2.83 10.87
CA GLU A 28 3.54 -4.02 11.73
C GLU A 28 2.42 -4.01 12.77
N THR A 29 2.12 -2.85 13.35
CA THR A 29 1.01 -2.70 14.31
C THR A 29 -0.33 -2.97 13.63
N TYR A 30 -0.61 -2.35 12.48
CA TYR A 30 -1.90 -2.53 11.80
C TYR A 30 -2.09 -3.92 11.23
N LEU A 31 -1.02 -4.56 10.74
CA LEU A 31 -1.12 -5.95 10.30
C LEU A 31 -1.41 -6.88 11.49
N ASN A 32 -0.71 -6.74 12.62
CA ASN A 32 -0.99 -7.57 13.79
C ASN A 32 -2.41 -7.36 14.32
N LEU A 33 -2.87 -6.10 14.40
CA LEU A 33 -4.26 -5.80 14.78
C LEU A 33 -5.27 -6.44 13.81
N PHE A 34 -4.99 -6.39 12.51
CA PHE A 34 -5.81 -7.06 11.51
C PHE A 34 -5.84 -8.58 11.72
N LEU A 35 -4.68 -9.22 11.86
CA LEU A 35 -4.58 -10.67 12.03
C LEU A 35 -5.35 -11.15 13.27
N HIS A 36 -5.26 -10.41 14.37
CA HIS A 36 -6.02 -10.69 15.60
C HIS A 36 -7.51 -10.39 15.51
N SER A 37 -7.94 -9.58 14.52
CA SER A 37 -9.36 -9.27 14.31
C SER A 37 -10.10 -10.32 13.47
N VAL A 38 -9.37 -11.23 12.81
CA VAL A 38 -9.95 -12.29 11.98
C VAL A 38 -10.62 -13.32 12.88
N PRO A 39 -11.93 -13.59 12.73
CA PRO A 39 -12.61 -14.59 13.52
C PRO A 39 -12.01 -15.99 13.30
N ARG A 40 -11.86 -16.78 14.36
CA ARG A 40 -11.37 -18.17 14.25
C ARG A 40 -12.20 -19.05 13.31
N SER A 41 -13.48 -18.73 13.12
CA SER A 41 -14.36 -19.42 12.17
C SER A 41 -13.99 -19.19 10.70
N GLU A 42 -13.23 -18.13 10.39
CA GLU A 42 -12.73 -17.86 9.04
C GLU A 42 -11.36 -18.51 8.79
N LEU A 43 -10.72 -19.06 9.83
CA LEU A 43 -9.46 -19.76 9.72
C LEU A 43 -9.67 -21.27 9.54
N PRO A 44 -8.74 -21.99 8.88
CA PRO A 44 -8.83 -23.44 8.76
C PRO A 44 -8.84 -24.14 10.13
N SER A 45 -9.59 -25.23 10.26
CA SER A 45 -9.65 -26.03 11.49
C SER A 45 -8.25 -26.55 11.88
N GLY A 46 -7.83 -26.29 13.12
CA GLY A 46 -6.52 -26.70 13.64
C GLY A 46 -5.34 -25.83 13.17
N PHE A 47 -5.60 -24.73 12.46
CA PHE A 47 -4.58 -23.75 12.12
C PHE A 47 -4.28 -22.84 13.31
N GLU A 48 -3.04 -22.90 13.81
CA GLU A 48 -2.51 -21.98 14.80
C GLU A 48 -1.60 -20.95 14.12
N PRO A 49 -2.03 -19.68 13.99
CA PRO A 49 -1.26 -18.66 13.29
C PRO A 49 -0.02 -18.23 14.07
N ASP A 50 1.15 -18.36 13.44
CA ASP A 50 2.37 -17.65 13.86
C ASP A 50 2.32 -16.21 13.33
N TYR A 51 1.73 -15.32 14.12
CA TYR A 51 1.55 -13.91 13.74
C TYR A 51 2.88 -13.20 13.45
N VAL A 52 3.95 -13.53 14.18
CA VAL A 52 5.28 -12.92 14.01
C VAL A 52 5.85 -13.32 12.66
N PHE A 53 5.80 -14.61 12.33
CA PHE A 53 6.27 -15.10 11.04
C PHE A 53 5.44 -14.56 9.88
N ILE A 54 4.11 -14.54 10.02
CA ILE A 54 3.19 -13.99 9.01
C ILE A 54 3.50 -12.51 8.76
N ALA A 55 3.63 -11.71 9.83
CA ALA A 55 3.92 -10.28 9.72
C ALA A 55 5.30 -10.02 9.08
N HIS A 56 6.33 -10.75 9.52
CA HIS A 56 7.68 -10.65 8.97
C HIS A 56 7.69 -10.93 7.45
N ARG A 57 6.98 -11.96 7.00
CA ARG A 57 6.88 -12.33 5.58
C ARG A 57 6.07 -11.32 4.78
N ALA A 58 4.89 -10.94 5.26
CA ALA A 58 3.96 -10.09 4.54
C ALA A 58 4.48 -8.63 4.39
N LEU A 59 5.22 -8.15 5.39
CA LEU A 59 5.79 -6.79 5.41
C LEU A 59 7.28 -6.75 5.11
N HIS A 60 7.86 -7.85 4.60
CA HIS A 60 9.26 -7.86 4.19
C HIS A 60 9.50 -6.74 3.17
N THR A 61 10.47 -5.86 3.44
CA THR A 61 10.62 -4.58 2.71
C THR A 61 10.68 -4.74 1.18
N PRO A 62 11.43 -5.71 0.59
CA PRO A 62 11.37 -5.97 -0.85
C PRO A 62 9.97 -6.34 -1.38
N VAL A 63 9.16 -7.08 -0.61
CA VAL A 63 7.77 -7.42 -0.97
C VAL A 63 6.94 -6.16 -1.06
N LEU A 64 7.08 -5.26 -0.09
CA LEU A 64 6.41 -3.95 -0.16
C LEU A 64 6.85 -3.17 -1.41
N GLY A 65 8.14 -3.17 -1.75
CA GLY A 65 8.62 -2.47 -2.94
C GLY A 65 8.07 -3.07 -4.24
N GLU A 66 8.15 -4.39 -4.37
CA GLU A 66 7.71 -5.11 -5.56
C GLU A 66 6.20 -5.00 -5.79
N TYR A 67 5.41 -5.27 -4.75
CA TYR A 67 3.95 -5.38 -4.91
C TYR A 67 3.21 -4.08 -4.64
N VAL A 68 3.57 -3.32 -3.60
CA VAL A 68 2.90 -2.04 -3.27
C VAL A 68 3.54 -0.90 -4.05
N GLY A 69 4.87 -0.83 -4.03
CA GLY A 69 5.62 0.24 -4.65
C GLY A 69 5.43 0.32 -6.16
N THR A 70 5.30 -0.82 -6.84
CA THR A 70 5.01 -0.88 -8.29
C THR A 70 3.62 -0.35 -8.59
N GLN A 71 2.61 -0.72 -7.80
CA GLN A 71 1.23 -0.25 -7.97
C GLN A 71 1.11 1.26 -7.73
N TRP A 72 1.89 1.79 -6.78
CA TRP A 72 1.96 3.23 -6.51
C TRP A 72 2.90 3.99 -7.45
N ARG A 73 3.48 3.30 -8.45
CA ARG A 73 4.39 3.88 -9.45
C ARG A 73 5.56 4.64 -8.85
N LEU A 74 6.09 4.16 -7.72
CA LEU A 74 7.15 4.85 -6.99
C LEU A 74 8.44 4.99 -7.79
N ARG A 75 8.66 4.11 -8.78
CA ARG A 75 9.78 4.23 -9.74
C ARG A 75 9.85 5.60 -10.39
N ASP A 76 8.70 6.19 -10.70
CA ASP A 76 8.60 7.40 -11.50
C ASP A 76 8.88 8.67 -10.69
N ILE A 77 8.73 8.60 -9.36
CA ILE A 77 8.77 9.76 -8.47
C ILE A 77 9.85 9.69 -7.39
N MET A 78 10.37 8.49 -7.09
CA MET A 78 11.36 8.34 -6.04
C MET A 78 12.75 8.75 -6.50
N GLN A 79 13.42 9.53 -5.66
CA GLN A 79 14.82 9.90 -5.89
C GLN A 79 15.73 8.89 -5.21
N TRP A 80 16.60 8.25 -5.99
CA TRP A 80 17.57 7.28 -5.50
C TRP A 80 18.72 7.14 -6.49
N THR A 81 19.84 6.60 -6.03
CA THR A 81 20.98 6.24 -6.89
C THR A 81 21.34 4.77 -6.69
N PRO A 82 21.55 4.00 -7.78
CA PRO A 82 22.00 2.61 -7.70
C PRO A 82 23.39 2.47 -7.05
N ALA A 83 23.70 1.28 -6.52
CA ALA A 83 25.04 1.00 -6.00
C ALA A 83 26.08 1.02 -7.14
N ARG A 84 27.26 1.59 -6.88
CA ARG A 84 28.39 1.60 -7.84
C ARG A 84 28.73 0.16 -8.24
N GLY A 85 28.89 -0.08 -9.55
CA GLY A 85 29.10 -1.41 -10.15
C GLY A 85 27.90 -1.94 -10.92
N PHE A 86 26.68 -1.49 -10.60
CA PHE A 86 25.44 -1.89 -11.29
C PHE A 86 25.41 -1.50 -12.77
N GLU A 87 25.89 -0.31 -13.12
CA GLU A 87 25.94 0.13 -14.52
C GLU A 87 26.91 -0.70 -15.36
N GLU A 88 27.98 -1.20 -14.73
CA GLU A 88 28.98 -2.03 -15.40
C GLU A 88 28.47 -3.45 -15.62
N THR A 89 27.82 -4.07 -14.63
CA THR A 89 27.12 -5.36 -14.80
C THR A 89 25.98 -5.28 -15.81
N ALA A 90 25.17 -4.23 -15.77
CA ALA A 90 24.07 -4.03 -16.72
C ALA A 90 24.58 -3.90 -18.17
N ARG A 91 25.70 -3.19 -18.38
CA ARG A 91 26.36 -3.07 -19.70
C ARG A 91 27.01 -4.37 -20.17
N VAL A 92 27.57 -5.17 -19.25
CA VAL A 92 28.17 -6.48 -19.57
C VAL A 92 27.10 -7.51 -19.95
N GLU A 93 25.95 -7.52 -19.26
CA GLU A 93 24.82 -8.41 -19.58
C GLU A 93 24.06 -7.99 -20.82
N GLU A 94 23.99 -6.69 -21.11
CA GLU A 94 23.43 -6.17 -22.36
C GLU A 94 24.22 -6.71 -23.57
N ARG A 95 25.56 -6.72 -23.48
CA ARG A 95 26.45 -7.31 -24.50
C ARG A 95 26.35 -8.83 -24.63
N ARG A 96 25.97 -9.55 -23.57
CA ARG A 96 25.91 -11.02 -23.57
C ARG A 96 24.59 -11.61 -24.10
N GLN A 97 23.58 -10.78 -24.42
CA GLN A 97 22.26 -11.22 -24.92
C GLN A 97 21.63 -12.39 -24.15
N LEU A 98 21.89 -12.52 -22.85
CA LEU A 98 21.29 -13.55 -22.02
C LEU A 98 19.81 -13.17 -21.76
N PRO A 99 18.83 -14.00 -22.15
CA PRO A 99 17.42 -13.63 -22.10
C PRO A 99 16.86 -13.43 -20.68
N ASP A 100 17.39 -14.15 -19.68
CA ASP A 100 16.76 -14.26 -18.35
C ASP A 100 17.46 -13.52 -17.21
N THR A 101 18.72 -13.07 -17.36
CA THR A 101 19.45 -12.39 -16.27
C THR A 101 19.19 -10.87 -16.22
N ARG A 102 18.66 -10.29 -17.30
CA ARG A 102 18.44 -8.83 -17.43
C ARG A 102 17.44 -8.24 -16.42
N LEU A 103 16.50 -9.04 -15.91
CA LEU A 103 15.54 -8.62 -14.88
C LEU A 103 16.07 -8.79 -13.46
N LEU A 104 16.95 -9.76 -13.24
CA LEU A 104 17.54 -10.05 -11.92
C LEU A 104 18.60 -9.02 -11.56
N SER A 105 19.46 -8.66 -12.52
CA SER A 105 20.58 -7.75 -12.28
C SER A 105 20.20 -6.28 -12.31
N LYS A 106 19.14 -5.89 -13.05
CA LYS A 106 18.63 -4.50 -13.09
C LYS A 106 17.81 -4.08 -11.85
N ASN A 107 17.51 -5.01 -10.94
CA ASN A 107 16.62 -4.76 -9.80
C ASN A 107 17.28 -5.01 -8.44
N VAL A 108 18.59 -5.32 -8.38
CA VAL A 108 19.28 -5.60 -7.12
C VAL A 108 19.23 -4.35 -6.23
N GLY A 109 18.47 -4.43 -5.15
CA GLY A 109 18.25 -3.33 -4.21
C GLY A 109 17.15 -2.33 -4.61
N PHE A 110 16.65 -2.36 -5.86
CA PHE A 110 15.56 -1.47 -6.31
C PHE A 110 14.31 -1.66 -5.47
N TYR A 111 13.80 -2.89 -5.36
CA TYR A 111 12.61 -3.18 -4.56
C TYR A 111 12.84 -2.94 -3.06
N LYS A 112 14.08 -3.04 -2.57
CA LYS A 112 14.40 -2.65 -1.19
C LYS A 112 14.23 -1.14 -1.00
N VAL A 113 14.81 -0.33 -1.89
CA VAL A 113 14.67 1.15 -1.87
C VAL A 113 13.20 1.55 -2.02
N GLN A 114 12.49 0.92 -2.94
CA GLN A 114 11.08 1.17 -3.20
C GLN A 114 10.21 0.79 -1.99
N GLY A 115 10.52 -0.32 -1.32
CA GLY A 115 9.86 -0.72 -0.08
C GLY A 115 10.10 0.27 1.07
N ILE A 116 11.33 0.77 1.22
CA ILE A 116 11.65 1.84 2.18
C ILE A 116 10.83 3.10 1.87
N ALA A 117 10.60 3.41 0.59
CA ALA A 117 9.74 4.52 0.19
C ALA A 117 8.25 4.28 0.57
N VAL A 118 7.72 3.06 0.38
CA VAL A 118 6.37 2.69 0.86
C VAL A 118 6.25 2.89 2.37
N GLU A 119 7.20 2.36 3.15
CA GLU A 119 7.27 2.58 4.60
C GLU A 119 7.30 4.08 4.91
N GLY A 120 8.13 4.86 4.20
CA GLY A 120 8.25 6.30 4.40
C GLY A 120 6.96 7.07 4.13
N ILE A 121 6.21 6.68 3.09
CA ILE A 121 4.91 7.28 2.78
C ILE A 121 3.92 7.01 3.90
N ILE A 122 3.83 5.77 4.39
CA ILE A 122 2.94 5.40 5.49
C ILE A 122 3.31 6.15 6.77
N GLY A 123 4.61 6.24 7.08
CA GLY A 123 5.08 7.02 8.23
C GLY A 123 4.78 8.51 8.10
N GLY A 124 4.89 9.08 6.90
CA GLY A 124 4.50 10.46 6.61
C GLY A 124 2.99 10.69 6.77
N ILE A 125 2.15 9.76 6.30
CA ILE A 125 0.70 9.82 6.46
C ILE A 125 0.33 9.76 7.94
N PHE A 126 0.90 8.82 8.68
CA PHE A 126 0.67 8.71 10.12
C PHE A 126 1.10 9.97 10.87
N HIS A 127 2.25 10.53 10.53
CA HIS A 127 2.76 11.74 11.16
C HIS A 127 1.88 12.97 10.86
N GLN A 128 1.41 13.14 9.62
CA GLN A 128 0.69 14.33 9.18
C GLN A 128 -0.82 14.26 9.45
N PHE A 129 -1.43 13.09 9.29
CA PHE A 129 -2.89 12.89 9.31
C PHE A 129 -3.36 11.96 10.43
N GLY A 130 -2.44 11.42 11.24
CA GLY A 130 -2.74 10.58 12.39
C GLY A 130 -3.06 9.12 12.05
N GLY A 131 -3.33 8.36 13.12
CA GLY A 131 -3.50 6.91 13.03
C GLY A 131 -4.74 6.46 12.23
N THR A 132 -5.86 7.18 12.35
CA THR A 132 -7.12 6.76 11.69
C THR A 132 -6.99 6.79 10.16
N VAL A 133 -6.38 7.84 9.62
CA VAL A 133 -6.15 7.97 8.16
C VAL A 133 -5.14 6.93 7.69
N ALA A 134 -4.04 6.75 8.42
CA ALA A 134 -3.02 5.75 8.10
C ALA A 134 -3.59 4.32 8.12
N HIS A 135 -4.43 3.99 9.10
CA HIS A 135 -5.11 2.71 9.23
C HIS A 135 -6.04 2.44 8.04
N ARG A 136 -6.77 3.46 7.61
CA ARG A 136 -7.63 3.38 6.42
C ARG A 136 -6.81 3.14 5.15
N VAL A 137 -5.71 3.88 4.97
CA VAL A 137 -4.77 3.68 3.85
C VAL A 137 -4.19 2.26 3.87
N PHE A 138 -3.82 1.74 5.05
CA PHE A 138 -3.34 0.37 5.19
C PHE A 138 -4.34 -0.63 4.61
N HIS A 139 -5.60 -0.59 5.05
CA HIS A 139 -6.62 -1.53 4.59
C HIS A 139 -7.05 -1.32 3.14
N THR A 140 -7.11 -0.07 2.65
CA THR A 140 -7.67 0.20 1.32
C THR A 140 -6.66 0.31 0.19
N ARG A 141 -5.41 0.67 0.48
CA ARG A 141 -4.39 1.00 -0.52
C ARG A 141 -3.12 0.15 -0.43
N LEU A 142 -2.90 -0.59 0.66
CA LEU A 142 -1.67 -1.37 0.86
C LEU A 142 -1.95 -2.86 0.97
N LEU A 143 -2.79 -3.25 1.93
CA LEU A 143 -3.11 -4.65 2.23
C LEU A 143 -3.61 -5.44 1.00
N PRO A 144 -4.44 -4.87 0.11
CA PRO A 144 -4.88 -5.57 -1.10
C PRO A 144 -3.75 -5.94 -2.07
N HIS A 145 -2.62 -5.22 -2.03
CA HIS A 145 -1.51 -5.47 -2.94
C HIS A 145 -0.54 -6.54 -2.42
N ILE A 146 -0.61 -6.91 -1.14
CA ILE A 146 0.25 -7.95 -0.55
C ILE A 146 -0.47 -9.28 -0.35
N LEU A 147 -1.64 -9.47 -0.96
CA LEU A 147 -2.37 -10.74 -0.89
C LEU A 147 -1.62 -11.87 -1.61
N CYS A 148 -1.08 -11.60 -2.80
CA CYS A 148 -0.28 -12.57 -3.56
C CYS A 148 -0.87 -14.01 -3.60
N PRO A 149 -2.04 -14.22 -4.23
CA PRO A 149 -2.73 -15.52 -4.24
C PRO A 149 -1.85 -16.69 -4.68
N GLY A 150 -1.87 -17.79 -3.93
CA GLY A 150 -1.08 -18.98 -4.23
C GLY A 150 0.44 -18.81 -4.07
N SER A 151 0.89 -17.67 -3.54
CA SER A 151 2.31 -17.37 -3.36
C SER A 151 2.80 -17.68 -1.94
N PRO A 152 4.05 -18.15 -1.78
CA PRO A 152 4.74 -18.20 -0.50
C PRO A 152 5.30 -16.82 -0.08
N VAL A 153 4.90 -15.73 -0.74
CA VAL A 153 5.21 -14.35 -0.38
C VAL A 153 3.92 -13.61 -0.02
N GLY A 154 3.98 -12.54 0.77
CA GLY A 154 2.79 -11.77 1.14
C GLY A 154 1.95 -12.43 2.24
N LEU A 155 0.70 -11.99 2.34
CA LEU A 155 -0.29 -12.44 3.31
C LEU A 155 -0.84 -13.81 2.92
N PRO A 156 -0.94 -14.78 3.84
CA PRO A 156 -1.51 -16.08 3.53
C PRO A 156 -2.95 -16.04 3.02
N ASP A 157 -3.27 -16.94 2.08
CA ASP A 157 -4.56 -17.02 1.38
C ASP A 157 -5.79 -17.10 2.31
N HIS A 158 -5.66 -17.72 3.47
CA HIS A 158 -6.76 -17.82 4.45
C HIS A 158 -7.24 -16.47 5.01
N TYR A 159 -6.46 -15.40 4.87
CA TYR A 159 -6.88 -14.06 5.27
C TYR A 159 -7.53 -13.24 4.15
N HIS A 160 -7.43 -13.68 2.88
CA HIS A 160 -7.76 -12.84 1.73
C HIS A 160 -9.24 -12.45 1.68
N ASP A 161 -10.13 -13.40 1.98
CA ASP A 161 -11.57 -13.15 2.03
C ASP A 161 -11.91 -12.09 3.09
N PHE A 162 -11.28 -12.18 4.26
CA PHE A 162 -11.48 -11.21 5.32
C PHE A 162 -10.91 -9.83 4.96
N VAL A 163 -9.75 -9.77 4.29
CA VAL A 163 -9.23 -8.50 3.73
C VAL A 163 -10.25 -7.87 2.80
N ASN A 164 -10.82 -8.64 1.88
CA ASN A 164 -11.82 -8.14 0.92
C ASN A 164 -13.09 -7.63 1.62
N LYS A 165 -13.57 -8.34 2.66
CA LYS A 165 -14.70 -7.87 3.49
C LYS A 165 -14.39 -6.54 4.17
N VAL A 166 -13.21 -6.40 4.77
CA VAL A 166 -12.79 -5.16 5.45
C VAL A 166 -12.61 -4.02 4.44
N LEU A 167 -11.99 -4.28 3.30
CA LEU A 167 -11.82 -3.33 2.20
C LEU A 167 -13.17 -2.77 1.74
N LEU A 168 -14.15 -3.63 1.49
CA LEU A 168 -15.50 -3.24 1.11
C LEU A 168 -16.20 -2.43 2.21
N LYS A 169 -16.08 -2.85 3.48
CA LYS A 169 -16.63 -2.12 4.62
C LYS A 169 -16.02 -0.70 4.75
N MET A 170 -14.77 -0.53 4.35
CA MET A 170 -14.08 0.77 4.30
C MET A 170 -14.34 1.54 2.99
N GLY A 171 -15.23 1.07 2.12
CA GLY A 171 -15.65 1.76 0.90
C GLY A 171 -14.84 1.42 -0.35
N GLY A 172 -13.97 0.42 -0.29
CA GLY A 172 -13.13 -0.02 -1.41
C GLY A 172 -11.80 0.73 -1.52
N SER A 173 -11.05 0.43 -2.58
CA SER A 173 -9.75 1.05 -2.83
C SER A 173 -9.90 2.55 -2.95
N GLU A 174 -10.88 3.04 -3.72
CA GLU A 174 -11.07 4.47 -4.02
C GLU A 174 -11.77 5.31 -2.93
N ALA A 175 -11.97 4.75 -1.74
CA ALA A 175 -12.72 5.44 -0.69
C ALA A 175 -11.99 6.66 -0.12
N LEU A 176 -12.77 7.67 0.29
CA LEU A 176 -12.29 8.89 0.94
C LEU A 176 -11.53 8.57 2.24
N LEU A 177 -10.31 9.10 2.37
CA LEU A 177 -9.43 8.77 3.48
C LEU A 177 -9.78 9.50 4.79
N SER A 178 -10.38 10.69 4.71
CA SER A 178 -10.92 11.44 5.85
C SER A 178 -12.45 11.40 5.79
N GLY A 179 -13.09 11.08 6.92
CA GLY A 179 -14.52 10.89 6.97
C GLY A 179 -15.31 12.20 6.85
N SER A 180 -16.10 12.32 5.78
CA SER A 180 -17.52 12.65 5.90
C SER A 180 -18.23 11.99 4.72
N ASN A 181 -18.84 10.84 4.96
CA ASN A 181 -19.75 10.24 3.99
C ASN A 181 -21.08 11.01 4.07
N THR A 182 -21.09 12.29 3.68
CA THR A 182 -22.34 12.98 3.36
C THR A 182 -22.84 12.35 2.07
N ARG A 183 -23.60 11.26 2.22
CA ARG A 183 -24.56 10.83 1.21
C ARG A 183 -25.48 12.02 0.95
N THR A 184 -25.18 12.84 -0.05
CA THR A 184 -26.21 13.65 -0.69
C THR A 184 -27.13 12.67 -1.39
N SER A 185 -28.18 12.25 -0.69
CA SER A 185 -29.38 11.70 -1.31
C SER A 185 -29.99 12.79 -2.18
N ARG A 186 -29.51 12.94 -3.41
CA ARG A 186 -30.32 13.56 -4.47
C ARG A 186 -31.33 12.50 -4.92
N THR A 187 -32.43 12.41 -4.19
CA THR A 187 -33.68 11.97 -4.81
C THR A 187 -34.08 13.07 -5.80
N PRO A 188 -34.36 12.75 -7.07
CA PRO A 188 -34.99 13.72 -7.95
C PRO A 188 -36.39 13.99 -7.39
N LYS A 189 -36.67 15.24 -6.99
CA LYS A 189 -38.04 15.67 -6.72
C LYS A 189 -38.84 15.47 -8.00
N LEU A 190 -39.78 14.53 -7.95
CA LEU A 190 -40.90 14.46 -8.87
C LEU A 190 -41.59 15.82 -8.82
N ALA A 191 -41.72 16.46 -9.98
CA ALA A 191 -42.49 17.69 -10.11
C ALA A 191 -43.98 17.33 -10.04
N ASP A 192 -44.55 17.39 -8.85
CA ASP A 192 -46.00 17.38 -8.69
C ASP A 192 -46.54 18.76 -9.05
N GLY A 193 -47.33 18.78 -10.12
CA GLY A 193 -48.14 19.91 -10.50
C GLY A 193 -49.18 20.22 -9.44
N VAL A 194 -49.40 21.52 -9.21
CA VAL A 194 -50.60 22.01 -8.55
C VAL A 194 -51.28 22.97 -9.51
N SER A 195 -52.43 22.52 -9.99
CA SER A 195 -53.45 23.33 -10.66
C SER A 195 -54.28 24.08 -9.62
N ALA A 196 -54.79 25.23 -10.05
CA ALA A 196 -55.97 25.98 -9.59
C ALA A 196 -55.79 27.12 -8.57
N ALA A 197 -56.03 28.35 -9.07
CA ALA A 197 -57.12 29.26 -8.69
C ALA A 197 -57.02 30.49 -9.61
N VAL A 198 -57.96 30.77 -10.52
CA VAL A 198 -59.25 31.47 -10.30
C VAL A 198 -59.06 32.79 -9.56
N GLU A 199 -59.07 33.92 -10.29
CA GLU A 199 -59.92 35.09 -10.02
C GLU A 199 -59.77 36.22 -11.06
N ALA A 200 -60.94 36.69 -11.53
CA ALA A 200 -61.32 38.05 -11.92
C ALA A 200 -60.62 38.80 -13.09
N SER A 201 -61.29 38.84 -14.25
CA SER A 201 -61.98 40.03 -14.80
C SER A 201 -62.77 39.68 -16.07
#